data_AF-A0A101UJL7-F1
#
_entry.id   AF-A0A101UJL7-F1
#
_cell.length_a   1.000
_cell.length_b   1.000
_cell.length_c   1.000
_cell.angle_alpha   90.00
_cell.angle_beta   90.00
_cell.angle_gamma   90.00
#
_symmetry.space_group_name_H-M   'P 1'
#
loop_
_entity.id
_entity.type
_entity.pdbx_description
1 polymer ?
#
loop_
_entity_poly.entity_id
_entity_poly.type
_entity_poly.pdbx_seq_one_letter_code
_entity_poly.pdbx_strand_id
1 'polypeptide(L)'
;MSTEETSRFVRVRVDLVVEVRDPDELTGAAVGRIEGDPELPDAERVHARSAVTEDTAEAIAYLVDPFDLVSEVPGVELHRASWSAEQIDFDPDSPEWGPYDDDGEDEYGDGGEDDLQPPPGMSPSR
;
A
#
# COMPACT_ATOMS: atom_id res chain seq x y z
N MET A 1 -18.25 11.48 27.42
CA MET A 1 -17.83 11.39 26.01
C MET A 1 -18.08 9.96 25.62
N SER A 2 -19.09 9.71 24.79
CA SER A 2 -19.58 8.36 24.53
C SER A 2 -20.01 8.29 23.06
N THR A 3 -19.77 7.11 22.48
CA THR A 3 -19.79 6.71 21.08
C THR A 3 -18.60 7.22 20.27
N GLU A 4 -17.61 6.35 20.12
CA GLU A 4 -17.04 6.02 18.81
C GLU A 4 -16.97 7.20 17.85
N GLU A 5 -15.89 7.98 17.90
CA GLU A 5 -15.43 8.63 16.68
C GLU A 5 -14.95 7.50 15.76
N THR A 6 -15.89 6.87 15.05
CA THR A 6 -15.57 5.93 13.99
C THR A 6 -14.63 6.66 13.04
N SER A 7 -13.38 6.21 13.00
CA SER A 7 -12.36 6.78 12.12
C SER A 7 -12.92 6.83 10.71
N ARG A 8 -13.05 8.04 10.14
CA ARG A 8 -13.47 8.23 8.74
C ARG A 8 -12.37 7.84 7.75
N PHE A 9 -11.18 7.51 8.26
CA PHE A 9 -10.03 7.11 7.46
C PHE A 9 -10.09 5.62 7.16
N VAL A 10 -10.14 5.28 5.88
CA VAL A 10 -10.06 3.92 5.37
C VAL A 10 -8.69 3.74 4.72
N ARG A 11 -7.92 2.73 5.16
CA ARG A 11 -6.67 2.35 4.49
C ARG A 11 -6.97 1.27 3.46
N VAL A 12 -6.72 1.56 2.20
CA VAL A 12 -6.76 0.58 1.12
C VAL A 12 -5.35 0.01 0.91
N ARG A 13 -5.23 -1.31 0.87
CA ARG A 13 -4.02 -2.01 0.41
C ARG A 13 -4.27 -2.49 -1.02
N VAL A 14 -3.31 -2.29 -1.92
CA VAL A 14 -3.44 -2.65 -3.32
C VAL A 14 -2.14 -3.29 -3.79
N ASP A 15 -2.27 -4.39 -4.53
CA ASP A 15 -1.20 -5.00 -5.31
C ASP A 15 -1.59 -4.87 -6.80
N LEU A 16 -0.67 -4.38 -7.63
CA LEU A 16 -0.93 -4.11 -9.05
C LEU A 16 0.13 -4.81 -9.89
N VAL A 17 -0.31 -5.80 -10.66
CA VAL A 17 0.53 -6.47 -11.65
C VAL A 17 0.06 -6.06 -13.05
N VAL A 18 0.97 -5.48 -13.83
CA VAL A 18 0.70 -4.99 -15.18
C VAL A 18 1.60 -5.67 -16.19
N GLU A 19 1.02 -6.05 -17.34
CA GLU A 19 1.79 -6.57 -18.45
C GLU A 19 2.16 -5.43 -19.41
N VAL A 20 3.45 -5.16 -19.54
CA VAL A 20 3.97 -4.16 -20.50
C VAL A 20 4.02 -4.79 -21.89
N ARG A 21 3.11 -4.35 -22.78
CA ARG A 21 3.00 -4.86 -24.16
C ARG A 21 4.02 -4.22 -25.11
N ASP A 22 4.36 -2.96 -24.87
CA ASP A 22 5.29 -2.18 -25.68
C ASP A 22 6.18 -1.31 -24.76
N PRO A 23 7.40 -1.77 -24.42
CA PRO A 23 8.31 -1.04 -23.53
C PRO A 23 8.81 0.28 -24.13
N ASP A 24 8.93 0.36 -25.46
CA ASP A 24 9.42 1.56 -26.14
C ASP A 24 8.35 2.66 -26.12
N GLU A 25 7.08 2.32 -26.37
CA GLU A 25 5.95 3.25 -26.24
C GLU A 25 5.83 3.77 -24.81
N LEU A 26 5.94 2.87 -23.82
CA LEU A 26 5.91 3.22 -22.40
C LEU A 26 7.03 4.18 -22.01
N THR A 27 8.27 3.87 -22.41
CA THR A 27 9.43 4.73 -22.15
C THR A 27 9.26 6.10 -22.82
N GLY A 28 8.78 6.12 -24.07
CA GLY A 28 8.50 7.35 -24.81
C GLY A 28 7.44 8.22 -24.11
N ALA A 29 6.40 7.61 -23.57
CA ALA A 29 5.37 8.31 -22.80
C ALA A 29 5.95 8.91 -21.50
N ALA A 30 6.77 8.16 -20.77
CA ALA A 30 7.42 8.65 -19.55
C ALA A 30 8.36 9.83 -19.85
N VAL A 31 9.23 9.70 -20.86
CA VAL A 31 10.10 10.80 -21.30
C VAL A 31 9.29 12.02 -21.74
N GLY A 32 8.21 11.81 -22.50
CA GLY A 32 7.32 12.89 -22.93
C GLY A 32 6.69 13.64 -21.76
N ARG A 33 6.29 12.94 -20.69
CA ARG A 33 5.76 13.56 -19.48
C ARG A 33 6.84 14.34 -18.71
N ILE A 34 8.04 13.78 -18.57
CA ILE A 34 9.21 14.42 -17.93
C ILE A 34 9.61 15.72 -18.64
N GLU A 35 9.66 15.69 -19.98
CA GLU A 35 10.04 16.85 -20.79
C GLU A 35 8.93 17.92 -20.80
N GLY A 36 7.67 17.50 -20.66
CA GLY A 36 6.51 18.37 -20.60
C GLY A 36 6.23 18.98 -19.22
N ASP A 37 6.92 18.55 -18.16
CA ASP A 37 6.71 19.02 -16.79
C ASP A 37 7.46 20.34 -16.52
N PRO A 38 6.74 21.48 -16.37
CA PRO A 38 7.36 22.78 -16.09
C PRO A 38 7.77 22.95 -14.62
N GLU A 39 7.26 22.13 -13.71
CA GLU A 39 7.54 22.20 -12.28
C GLU A 39 8.79 21.39 -11.92
N LEU A 40 9.23 20.48 -12.81
CA LEU A 40 10.42 19.66 -12.62
C LEU A 40 11.72 20.45 -12.89
N PRO A 41 12.62 20.59 -11.89
CA PRO A 41 13.92 21.23 -12.06
C PRO A 41 14.81 20.49 -13.06
N ASP A 42 15.69 21.20 -13.79
CA ASP A 42 16.52 20.60 -14.85
C ASP A 42 17.40 19.43 -14.37
N ALA A 43 17.97 19.54 -13.17
CA ALA A 43 18.78 18.46 -12.60
C ALA A 43 17.95 17.20 -12.33
N GLU A 44 16.76 17.37 -11.75
CA GLU A 44 15.82 16.28 -11.49
C GLU A 44 15.30 15.68 -12.80
N ARG A 45 15.04 16.51 -13.82
CA ARG A 45 14.63 16.08 -15.15
C ARG A 45 15.64 15.13 -15.80
N VAL A 46 16.94 15.45 -15.70
CA VAL A 46 17.99 14.57 -16.24
C VAL A 46 18.00 13.23 -15.52
N HIS A 47 17.90 13.23 -14.19
CA HIS A 47 17.88 12.01 -13.39
C HIS A 47 16.64 11.16 -13.68
N ALA A 48 15.44 11.76 -13.67
CA ALA A 48 14.20 11.08 -13.98
C ALA A 48 14.22 10.48 -15.39
N ARG A 49 14.72 11.22 -16.38
CA ARG A 49 14.86 10.71 -17.75
C ARG A 49 15.76 9.49 -17.82
N SER A 50 16.91 9.51 -17.13
CA SER A 50 17.82 8.36 -17.09
C SER A 50 17.11 7.15 -16.49
N ALA A 51 16.44 7.33 -15.35
CA ALA A 51 15.74 6.25 -14.64
C ALA A 51 14.69 5.56 -15.51
N VAL A 52 13.77 6.32 -16.13
CA VAL A 52 12.70 5.74 -16.96
C VAL A 52 13.21 5.13 -18.27
N THR A 53 14.39 5.51 -18.73
CA THR A 53 15.01 4.92 -19.93
C THR A 53 15.74 3.62 -19.60
N GLU A 54 16.27 3.50 -18.38
CA GLU A 54 17.05 2.34 -17.94
C GLU A 54 16.16 1.24 -17.35
N ASP A 55 15.02 1.60 -16.76
CA ASP A 55 14.12 0.66 -16.09
C ASP A 55 12.64 0.91 -16.43
N THR A 56 11.99 -0.15 -16.91
CA THR A 56 10.55 -0.15 -17.23
C THR A 56 9.68 0.04 -15.98
N ALA A 57 10.13 -0.45 -14.82
CA ALA A 57 9.43 -0.24 -13.55
C ALA A 57 9.46 1.26 -13.16
N GLU A 58 10.58 1.94 -13.36
CA GLU A 58 10.69 3.39 -13.14
C GLU A 58 9.78 4.17 -14.10
N ALA A 59 9.67 3.74 -15.36
CA ALA A 59 8.73 4.34 -16.31
C ALA A 59 7.26 4.21 -15.84
N ILE A 60 6.87 3.05 -15.30
CA ILE A 60 5.54 2.86 -14.69
C ILE A 60 5.38 3.75 -13.45
N ALA A 61 6.35 3.75 -12.53
CA ALA A 61 6.30 4.54 -11.31
C ALA A 61 6.16 6.05 -11.59
N TYR A 62 6.74 6.53 -12.69
CA TYR A 62 6.62 7.92 -13.11
C TYR A 62 5.27 8.26 -13.77
N LEU A 63 4.65 7.29 -14.46
CA LEU A 63 3.43 7.51 -15.23
C LEU A 63 2.14 7.29 -14.42
N VAL A 64 2.15 6.38 -13.47
CA VAL A 64 0.97 6.14 -12.63
C VAL A 64 0.90 7.24 -11.56
N ASP A 65 -0.29 7.83 -11.39
CA ASP A 65 -0.59 8.79 -10.31
C ASP A 65 -1.58 8.14 -9.32
N PRO A 66 -1.24 8.01 -8.02
CA PRO A 66 -2.13 7.37 -7.06
C PRO A 66 -3.38 8.20 -6.77
N PHE A 67 -3.30 9.52 -6.96
CA PHE A 67 -4.45 10.40 -6.81
C PHE A 67 -5.50 10.09 -7.87
N ASP A 68 -5.08 9.88 -9.12
CA ASP A 68 -6.00 9.55 -10.22
C ASP A 68 -6.79 8.26 -9.95
N LEU A 69 -6.19 7.25 -9.30
CA LEU A 69 -6.84 5.97 -9.00
C LEU A 69 -8.09 6.08 -8.10
N VAL A 70 -8.13 7.07 -7.20
CA VAL A 70 -9.25 7.26 -6.26
C VAL A 70 -10.02 8.57 -6.50
N SER A 71 -9.55 9.41 -7.44
CA SER A 71 -10.09 10.74 -7.72
C SER A 71 -11.56 10.73 -8.12
N GLU A 72 -12.03 9.67 -8.77
CA GLU A 72 -13.41 9.55 -9.24
C GLU A 72 -14.36 8.94 -8.19
N VAL A 73 -13.86 8.54 -7.02
CA VAL A 73 -14.69 7.92 -5.98
C VAL A 73 -15.45 9.00 -5.19
N PRO A 74 -16.80 9.01 -5.21
CA PRO A 74 -17.57 10.08 -4.57
C PRO A 74 -17.33 10.15 -3.06
N GLY A 75 -16.97 11.34 -2.57
CA GLY A 75 -16.75 11.60 -1.15
C GLY A 75 -15.39 11.13 -0.61
N VAL A 76 -14.44 10.78 -1.47
CA VAL A 76 -13.08 10.38 -1.09
C VAL A 76 -12.10 11.52 -1.36
N GLU A 77 -11.23 11.76 -0.37
CA GLU A 77 -10.06 12.62 -0.48
C GLU A 77 -8.81 11.79 -0.15
N LEU A 78 -7.82 11.76 -1.04
CA LEU A 78 -6.58 11.02 -0.79
C LEU A 78 -5.66 11.83 0.14
N HIS A 79 -5.40 11.28 1.34
CA HIS A 79 -4.46 11.90 2.28
C HIS A 79 -3.02 11.41 2.15
N ARG A 80 -2.82 10.16 1.72
CA ARG A 80 -1.48 9.56 1.60
C ARG A 80 -1.55 8.42 0.60
N ALA A 81 -0.58 8.39 -0.30
CA ALA A 81 -0.22 7.22 -1.07
C ALA A 81 1.28 6.98 -0.97
N SER A 82 1.67 5.72 -0.93
CA SER A 82 3.05 5.27 -0.99
C SER A 82 3.06 3.99 -1.80
N TRP A 83 3.91 3.92 -2.81
CA TRP A 83 4.14 2.72 -3.58
C TRP A 83 5.55 2.69 -4.14
N SER A 84 5.91 1.55 -4.69
CA SER A 84 7.08 1.33 -5.53
C SER A 84 6.64 0.46 -6.71
N ALA A 85 7.33 0.59 -7.84
CA ALA A 85 7.18 -0.34 -8.94
C ALA A 85 8.43 -1.21 -9.01
N GLU A 86 8.26 -2.46 -9.40
CA GLU A 86 9.35 -3.40 -9.63
C GLU A 86 9.00 -4.33 -10.79
N GLN A 87 10.02 -4.93 -11.40
CA GLN A 87 9.83 -5.98 -12.39
C GLN A 87 9.74 -7.32 -11.68
N ILE A 88 8.70 -8.08 -12.01
CA ILE A 88 8.47 -9.42 -11.46
C ILE A 88 8.22 -10.42 -12.60
N ASP A 89 8.53 -11.69 -12.35
CA ASP A 89 8.07 -12.78 -13.20
C ASP A 89 6.58 -13.02 -12.95
N PHE A 90 5.77 -13.07 -14.01
CA PHE A 90 4.33 -13.27 -13.85
C PHE A 90 4.01 -14.73 -13.48
N ASP A 91 3.50 -14.94 -12.27
CA ASP A 91 3.02 -16.24 -11.78
C ASP A 91 1.63 -16.10 -11.15
N PRO A 92 0.54 -16.43 -11.88
CA PRO A 92 -0.82 -16.29 -11.39
C PRO A 92 -1.17 -17.27 -10.26
N ASP A 93 -0.37 -18.33 -10.07
CA ASP A 93 -0.53 -19.30 -9.00
C ASP A 93 0.38 -18.98 -7.79
N SER A 94 1.11 -17.84 -7.83
CA SER A 94 2.01 -17.45 -6.75
C SER A 94 1.24 -17.20 -5.45
N PRO A 95 1.63 -17.83 -4.33
CA PRO A 95 1.00 -17.60 -3.03
C PRO A 95 1.25 -16.18 -2.51
N GLU A 96 2.25 -15.48 -3.05
CA GLU A 96 2.66 -14.12 -2.68
C GLU A 96 1.62 -13.07 -3.10
N TRP A 97 0.86 -13.37 -4.15
CA TRP A 97 -0.14 -12.50 -4.75
C TRP A 97 -1.55 -12.81 -4.26
N GLY A 98 -1.66 -13.76 -3.32
CA GLY A 98 -2.91 -14.11 -2.64
C GLY A 98 -3.46 -12.94 -1.83
N PRO A 99 -4.71 -13.04 -1.32
CA PRO A 99 -5.23 -12.05 -0.39
C PRO A 99 -4.20 -11.88 0.73
N TYR A 100 -3.81 -10.64 1.03
CA TYR A 100 -3.01 -10.35 2.21
C TYR A 100 -3.67 -11.10 3.35
N ASP A 101 -2.96 -12.07 3.94
CA ASP A 101 -3.48 -12.85 5.05
C ASP A 101 -4.00 -11.82 6.07
N ASP A 102 -5.33 -11.74 6.15
CA ASP A 102 -6.03 -10.93 7.12
C ASP A 102 -6.16 -11.77 8.37
N ASP A 103 -5.07 -12.45 8.75
CA ASP A 103 -4.82 -12.85 10.12
C ASP A 103 -4.39 -11.60 10.88
N GLY A 104 -5.34 -10.66 10.97
CA GLY A 104 -5.65 -10.09 12.25
C GLY A 104 -5.78 -11.24 13.23
N GLU A 105 -4.67 -11.58 13.87
CA GLU A 105 -4.62 -12.04 15.24
C GLU A 105 -5.25 -10.92 16.09
N ASP A 106 -6.55 -10.73 15.90
CA ASP A 106 -7.45 -10.18 16.87
C ASP A 106 -7.49 -11.28 17.93
N GLU A 107 -6.47 -11.29 18.79
CA GLU A 107 -6.57 -11.86 20.12
C GLU A 107 -7.66 -11.04 20.83
N TYR A 108 -8.93 -11.28 20.46
CA TYR A 108 -10.08 -11.08 21.30
C TYR A 108 -9.89 -12.06 22.47
N GLY A 109 -9.03 -11.69 23.40
CA GLY A 109 -9.09 -12.13 24.78
C GLY A 109 -10.37 -11.56 25.39
N ASP A 110 -11.52 -12.06 24.96
CA ASP A 110 -12.80 -11.83 25.65
C ASP A 110 -13.05 -12.97 26.64
N GLY A 111 -13.14 -12.58 27.91
CA GLY A 111 -14.14 -13.14 28.82
C GLY A 111 -13.84 -14.49 29.46
N GLY A 112 -12.97 -14.48 30.48
CA GLY A 112 -12.82 -15.58 31.42
C GLY A 112 -12.71 -15.13 32.88
N GLU A 113 -13.47 -14.12 33.30
CA GLU A 113 -13.67 -13.83 34.73
C GLU A 113 -14.71 -14.80 35.32
N ASP A 114 -14.33 -16.05 35.62
CA ASP A 114 -14.99 -16.84 36.66
C ASP A 114 -14.15 -18.08 37.02
N ASP A 115 -13.12 -17.88 37.86
CA ASP A 115 -12.78 -18.81 38.95
C ASP A 115 -11.77 -18.11 39.87
N LEU A 116 -12.28 -17.25 40.75
CA LEU A 116 -11.51 -16.79 41.92
C LEU A 116 -11.36 -17.98 42.88
N GLN A 117 -10.56 -18.97 42.49
CA GLN A 117 -10.23 -20.08 43.36
C GLN A 117 -9.16 -19.59 44.35
N PRO A 118 -9.44 -19.52 45.67
CA PRO A 118 -8.42 -19.13 46.62
C PRO A 118 -7.27 -20.16 46.58
N PRO A 119 -6.03 -19.75 46.87
CA PRO A 119 -4.89 -20.67 46.77
C PRO A 119 -5.06 -21.83 47.77
N PRO A 120 -4.85 -23.09 47.34
CA PRO A 120 -4.90 -24.22 48.27
C PRO A 120 -3.66 -24.17 49.17
N GLY A 121 -3.84 -23.84 50.46
CA GLY A 121 -2.80 -24.06 51.46
C GLY A 121 -2.70 -23.09 52.63
N MET A 122 -3.50 -22.02 52.70
CA MET A 122 -3.47 -21.11 53.86
C MET A 122 -4.59 -21.47 54.85
N SER A 123 -4.29 -22.34 55.81
CA SER A 123 -5.10 -22.43 57.04
C SER A 123 -4.82 -21.22 57.95
N PRO A 124 -5.84 -20.69 58.65
CA PRO A 124 -5.71 -19.53 59.52
C PRO A 124 -4.93 -19.86 60.80
N SER A 125 -4.37 -18.81 61.41
CA SER A 125 -3.41 -18.83 62.51
C SER A 125 -3.72 -19.76 63.70
N ARG A 126 -2.69 -20.47 64.18
CA ARG A 126 -2.16 -20.32 65.54
C ARG A 126 -0.74 -20.86 65.68
#